data_AF-A0A7S0AZR9-F1
#
_entry.id   AF-A0A7S0AZR9-F1
#
_cell.length_a   1.000
_cell.length_b   1.000
_cell.length_c   1.000
_cell.angle_alpha   90.00
_cell.angle_beta   90.00
_cell.angle_gamma   90.00
#
_symmetry.space_group_name_H-M   'P 1'
#
loop_
_entity.id
_entity.type
_entity.pdbx_description
1 polymer ?
#
loop_
_entity_poly.entity_id
_entity_poly.type
_entity_poly.pdbx_seq_one_letter_code
_entity_poly.pdbx_strand_id
1 'polypeptide(L)'
;GHRYDTIPIANGMINAGMSCQLIHYLHQEHDAFFKVCEDFDAIIVRCNPGQIKADGGDQGNFDNGMRELRKLGKQVWPSPDVMEQMGAKDALVKVAKLNIGLEDTMAYYTPTEFEKGFKKTMAF
;
A
#
# COMPACT_ATOMS: atom_id res chain seq x y z
N GLY A 1 -8.83 1.22 13.82
CA GLY A 1 -7.95 1.12 15.02
C GLY A 1 -6.49 1.19 14.60
N HIS A 2 -5.60 1.77 15.42
CA HIS A 2 -4.19 1.94 15.05
C HIS A 2 -3.43 0.61 15.02
N ARG A 3 -2.47 0.49 14.09
CA ARG A 3 -1.52 -0.63 14.09
C ARG A 3 -0.51 -0.41 15.20
N TYR A 4 0.11 -1.48 15.67
CA TYR A 4 1.13 -1.42 16.74
C TYR A 4 2.31 -0.48 16.38
N ASP A 5 2.59 -0.31 15.09
CA ASP A 5 3.66 0.55 14.56
C ASP A 5 3.29 2.03 14.47
N THR A 6 2.02 2.40 14.62
CA THR A 6 1.56 3.77 14.39
C THR A 6 2.15 4.76 15.40
N ILE A 7 2.14 4.40 16.69
CA ILE A 7 2.67 5.26 17.76
C ILE A 7 4.19 5.42 17.67
N PRO A 8 5.00 4.35 17.49
CA PRO A 8 6.43 4.49 17.27
C PRO A 8 6.80 5.39 16.08
N ILE A 9 6.09 5.27 14.95
CA ILE A 9 6.33 6.12 13.77
C ILE A 9 6.05 7.59 14.11
N ALA A 10 4.89 7.90 14.69
CA ALA A 10 4.53 9.27 15.04
C ALA A 10 5.53 9.90 16.01
N ASN A 11 5.94 9.15 17.04
CA ASN A 11 6.97 9.60 17.98
C ASN A 11 8.32 9.84 17.29
N GLY A 12 8.70 9.00 16.32
CA GLY A 12 9.91 9.20 15.51
C GLY A 12 9.89 10.53 14.75
N MET A 13 8.75 10.87 14.13
CA MET A 13 8.58 12.14 13.42
C MET A 13 8.66 13.34 14.37
N ILE A 14 7.99 13.25 15.53
CA ILE A 14 8.01 14.29 16.56
C ILE A 14 9.43 14.52 17.08
N ASN A 15 10.16 13.45 17.37
CA ASN A 15 11.55 13.52 17.82
C ASN A 15 12.50 14.10 16.76
N ALA A 16 12.14 14.00 15.47
CA ALA A 16 12.84 14.65 14.37
C ALA A 16 12.45 16.14 14.18
N GLY A 17 11.61 16.69 15.06
CA GLY A 17 11.19 18.09 15.03
C GLY A 17 9.95 18.37 14.18
N MET A 18 9.21 17.33 13.78
CA MET A 18 8.01 17.49 12.94
C MET A 18 6.72 17.52 13.78
N SER A 19 5.73 18.28 13.32
CA SER A 19 4.35 18.14 13.82
C SER A 19 3.73 16.90 13.17
N CYS A 20 3.31 15.92 13.98
CA CYS A 20 2.72 14.67 13.49
C CYS A 20 1.35 14.45 14.12
N GLN A 21 0.33 14.23 13.28
CA GLN A 21 -1.04 13.98 13.69
C GLN A 21 -1.52 12.66 13.10
N LEU A 22 -2.24 11.90 13.92
CA LEU A 22 -2.86 10.64 13.49
C LEU A 22 -4.26 10.94 13.00
N ILE A 23 -4.51 10.66 11.72
CA ILE A 23 -5.83 10.82 11.10
C ILE A 23 -6.39 9.43 10.82
N HIS A 24 -7.61 9.17 11.29
CA HIS A 24 -8.31 7.93 11.00
C HIS A 24 -9.15 8.11 9.74
N TYR A 25 -8.94 7.25 8.75
CA TYR A 25 -9.76 7.25 7.54
C TYR A 25 -11.04 6.46 7.79
N LEU A 26 -12.19 7.13 7.62
CA LEU A 26 -13.52 6.52 7.57
C LEU A 26 -14.05 6.68 6.15
N HIS A 27 -14.48 5.57 5.52
CA HIS A 27 -14.88 5.61 4.12
C HIS A 27 -16.13 6.47 3.88
N GLN A 28 -16.96 6.67 4.90
CA GLN A 28 -18.11 7.56 4.89
C GLN A 28 -17.71 9.04 4.87
N GLU A 29 -16.50 9.37 5.34
CA GLU A 29 -15.97 10.73 5.47
C GLU A 29 -14.85 11.00 4.46
N HIS A 30 -14.86 10.30 3.32
CA HIS A 30 -13.80 10.35 2.32
C HIS A 30 -13.40 11.79 1.93
N ASP A 31 -14.37 12.61 1.54
CA ASP A 31 -14.12 13.98 1.10
C ASP A 31 -13.58 14.86 2.23
N ALA A 32 -14.11 14.69 3.45
CA ALA A 32 -13.66 15.42 4.63
C ALA A 32 -12.22 15.04 5.01
N PHE A 33 -11.89 13.76 4.93
CA PHE A 33 -10.53 13.26 5.17
C PHE A 33 -9.54 13.89 4.19
N PHE A 34 -9.82 13.86 2.88
CA PHE A 34 -8.90 14.40 1.89
C PHE A 34 -8.78 15.92 1.98
N LYS A 35 -9.86 16.62 2.34
CA LYS A 35 -9.81 18.06 2.64
C LYS A 35 -8.88 18.37 3.82
N VAL A 36 -8.93 17.60 4.91
CA VAL A 36 -8.00 17.78 6.05
C VAL A 36 -6.56 17.48 5.63
N CYS A 37 -6.35 16.46 4.79
CA CYS A 37 -5.04 16.14 4.25
C CYS A 37 -4.41 17.28 3.42
N GLU A 38 -5.23 18.21 2.90
CA GLU A 38 -4.73 19.39 2.19
C GLU A 38 -3.97 20.39 3.07
N ASP A 39 -4.03 20.26 4.40
CA ASP A 39 -3.29 21.12 5.32
C ASP A 39 -1.92 20.53 5.73
N PHE A 40 -1.58 19.32 5.28
CA PHE A 40 -0.34 18.62 5.64
C PHE A 40 0.73 18.71 4.56
N ASP A 41 2.00 18.86 4.95
CA ASP A 41 3.14 18.83 4.02
C ASP A 41 3.40 17.41 3.47
N ALA A 42 3.19 16.40 4.31
CA ALA A 42 3.42 15.00 3.97
C ALA A 42 2.44 14.06 4.68
N ILE A 43 2.19 12.91 4.07
CA ILE A 43 1.27 11.88 4.56
C ILE A 43 1.96 10.52 4.54
N ILE A 44 1.90 9.83 5.68
CA ILE A 44 2.32 8.44 5.80
C ILE A 44 1.07 7.56 5.89
N VAL A 45 0.82 6.81 4.82
CA VAL A 45 -0.32 5.89 4.72
C VAL A 45 0.01 4.61 5.50
N ARG A 46 -0.77 4.38 6.56
CA ARG A 46 -0.75 3.11 7.33
C ARG A 46 -2.01 2.27 7.12
N CYS A 47 -2.95 2.74 6.30
CA CYS A 47 -4.16 2.03 5.93
C CYS A 47 -3.82 0.84 5.02
N ASN A 48 -4.31 -0.35 5.36
CA ASN A 48 -4.15 -1.52 4.50
C ASN A 48 -5.28 -1.54 3.45
N PRO A 49 -4.99 -1.68 2.15
CA PRO A 49 -6.03 -1.62 1.13
C PRO A 49 -7.12 -2.70 1.29
N GLY A 50 -6.73 -3.91 1.70
CA GLY A 50 -7.69 -4.99 1.98
C GLY A 50 -8.65 -4.68 3.13
N GLN A 51 -8.26 -3.82 4.08
CA GLN A 51 -9.13 -3.40 5.17
C GLN A 51 -10.15 -2.35 4.72
N ILE A 52 -9.75 -1.42 3.84
CA ILE A 52 -10.67 -0.41 3.28
C ILE A 52 -11.85 -1.10 2.59
N LYS A 53 -11.56 -2.11 1.77
CA LYS A 53 -12.59 -2.89 1.08
C LYS A 53 -13.45 -3.72 2.03
N ALA A 54 -12.83 -4.36 3.04
CA ALA A 54 -13.55 -5.15 4.03
C ALA A 54 -14.50 -4.31 4.89
N ASP A 55 -14.17 -3.03 5.08
CA ASP A 55 -14.99 -2.05 5.80
C ASP A 55 -16.11 -1.45 4.93
N GLY A 56 -16.23 -1.85 3.66
CA GLY A 56 -17.26 -1.35 2.73
C GLY A 56 -16.84 -0.11 1.93
N GLY A 57 -15.59 0.33 2.05
CA GLY A 57 -15.01 1.41 1.27
C GLY A 57 -14.49 0.98 -0.11
N ASP A 58 -14.12 1.98 -0.91
CA ASP A 58 -13.49 1.79 -2.23
C ASP A 58 -11.99 2.12 -2.14
N GLN A 59 -11.17 1.09 -2.37
CA GLN A 59 -9.71 1.25 -2.41
C GLN A 59 -9.25 2.16 -3.56
N GLY A 60 -9.81 1.99 -4.75
CA GLY A 60 -9.44 2.78 -5.91
C GLY A 60 -9.75 4.27 -5.70
N ASN A 61 -10.86 4.57 -5.03
CA ASN A 61 -11.20 5.93 -4.66
C ASN A 61 -10.16 6.52 -3.67
N PHE A 62 -9.76 5.75 -2.66
CA PHE A 62 -8.71 6.16 -1.72
C PHE A 62 -7.36 6.40 -2.41
N ASP A 63 -6.93 5.48 -3.28
CA ASP A 63 -5.67 5.59 -4.01
C ASP A 63 -5.69 6.80 -4.95
N ASN A 64 -6.83 7.10 -5.58
CA ASN A 64 -7.02 8.30 -6.41
C ASN A 64 -6.90 9.59 -5.60
N GLY A 65 -7.53 9.69 -4.43
CA GLY A 65 -7.38 10.85 -3.55
C GLY A 65 -5.91 11.08 -3.17
N MET A 66 -5.16 10.01 -2.88
CA MET A 66 -3.72 10.11 -2.61
C MET A 66 -2.91 10.58 -3.83
N ARG A 67 -3.29 10.18 -5.05
CA ARG A 67 -2.68 10.69 -6.29
C ARG A 67 -2.99 12.17 -6.51
N GLU A 68 -4.20 12.62 -6.20
CA GLU A 68 -4.55 14.05 -6.29
C GLU A 68 -3.71 14.90 -5.31
N LEU A 69 -3.53 14.44 -4.07
CA LEU A 69 -2.66 15.13 -3.12
C LEU A 69 -1.21 15.24 -3.63
N ARG A 70 -0.69 14.21 -4.30
CA ARG A 70 0.63 14.28 -4.96
C ARG A 70 0.68 15.31 -6.08
N LYS A 71 -0.39 15.45 -6.87
CA LYS A 71 -0.48 16.49 -7.92
C LYS A 71 -0.48 17.90 -7.33
N LEU A 72 -0.98 18.07 -6.10
CA LEU A 72 -0.88 19.30 -5.32
C LEU A 72 0.51 19.54 -4.71
N GLY A 73 1.50 18.69 -4.99
CA GLY A 73 2.87 18.81 -4.50
C GLY A 73 3.11 18.21 -3.11
N LYS A 74 2.11 17.51 -2.53
CA LYS A 74 2.24 16.87 -1.22
C LYS A 74 2.96 15.55 -1.32
N GLN A 75 3.80 15.27 -0.33
CA GLN A 75 4.54 14.03 -0.30
C GLN A 75 3.70 12.92 0.33
N VAL A 76 3.47 11.82 -0.39
CA VAL A 76 2.71 10.66 0.10
C VAL A 76 3.61 9.44 0.15
N TRP A 77 3.65 8.75 1.29
CA TRP A 77 4.45 7.55 1.53
C TRP A 77 3.63 6.38 2.07
N PRO A 78 3.77 5.16 1.52
CA PRO A 78 4.41 4.87 0.23
C PRO A 78 3.67 5.57 -0.92
N SER A 79 4.34 5.79 -2.04
CA SER A 79 3.68 6.31 -3.24
C SER A 79 2.55 5.36 -3.66
N PRO A 80 1.36 5.85 -4.03
CA PRO A 80 0.25 5.00 -4.52
C PRO A 80 0.69 4.06 -5.64
N ASP A 81 1.51 4.56 -6.57
CA ASP A 81 1.98 3.78 -7.72
C ASP A 81 2.93 2.65 -7.30
N VAL A 82 3.78 2.90 -6.30
CA VAL A 82 4.67 1.88 -5.73
C VAL A 82 3.84 0.84 -4.96
N MET A 83 2.81 1.27 -4.24
CA MET A 83 1.92 0.37 -3.51
C MET A 83 1.13 -0.54 -4.46
N GLU A 84 0.68 -0.02 -5.60
CA GLU A 84 0.01 -0.80 -6.64
C GLU A 84 0.96 -1.83 -7.28
N GLN A 85 2.20 -1.43 -7.58
CA GLN A 85 3.18 -2.31 -8.22
C GLN A 85 3.80 -3.35 -7.28
N MET A 86 4.08 -2.96 -6.03
CA MET A 86 4.80 -3.78 -5.04
C MET A 86 3.89 -4.44 -4.00
N GLY A 87 2.64 -4.00 -3.89
CA GLY A 87 1.65 -4.59 -2.97
C GLY A 87 1.10 -5.92 -3.44
N ALA A 88 1.21 -6.22 -4.74
CA ALA A 88 0.85 -7.51 -5.29
C ALA A 88 1.99 -8.53 -5.11
N LYS A 89 1.65 -9.77 -4.74
CA LYS A 89 2.60 -10.90 -4.70
C LYS A 89 3.30 -11.15 -6.04
N ASP A 90 2.76 -10.61 -7.14
CA ASP A 90 3.40 -10.60 -8.46
C ASP A 90 4.78 -9.91 -8.47
N ALA A 91 5.00 -8.92 -7.60
CA ALA A 91 6.32 -8.29 -7.46
C ALA A 91 7.41 -9.31 -7.11
N LEU A 92 7.08 -10.38 -6.37
CA LEU A 92 8.02 -11.45 -6.03
C LEU A 92 8.46 -12.25 -7.26
N VAL A 93 7.57 -12.44 -8.23
CA VAL A 93 7.87 -13.11 -9.51
C VAL A 93 8.84 -12.26 -10.33
N LYS A 94 8.64 -10.93 -10.34
CA LYS A 94 9.50 -9.99 -11.08
C LYS A 94 10.93 -9.92 -10.54
N VAL A 95 11.12 -10.15 -9.24
CA VAL A 95 12.45 -10.15 -8.60
C VAL A 95 13.07 -11.54 -8.45
N ALA A 96 12.40 -12.59 -8.90
CA ALA A 96 12.82 -13.99 -8.69
C ALA A 96 14.26 -14.29 -9.15
N LYS A 97 14.75 -13.58 -10.17
CA LYS A 97 16.10 -13.75 -10.75
C LYS A 97 17.16 -12.80 -10.20
N LEU A 98 16.82 -11.95 -9.23
CA LEU A 98 17.80 -11.11 -8.54
C LEU A 98 18.57 -11.95 -7.52
N ASN A 99 19.71 -11.46 -7.04
CA ASN A 99 20.53 -12.11 -6.01
C ASN A 99 19.78 -12.35 -4.67
N ILE A 100 18.69 -11.63 -4.44
CA ILE A 100 17.79 -11.75 -3.29
C ILE A 100 16.47 -12.44 -3.64
N GLY A 101 16.30 -12.85 -4.89
CA GLY A 101 15.10 -13.49 -5.41
C GLY A 101 15.04 -14.98 -5.07
N LEU A 102 13.84 -15.53 -5.20
CA LEU A 102 13.61 -16.97 -5.08
C LEU A 102 13.13 -17.49 -6.44
N GLU A 103 14.00 -18.21 -7.15
CA GLU A 103 13.79 -18.60 -8.55
C GLU A 103 12.56 -19.51 -8.77
N ASP A 104 12.08 -20.18 -7.73
CA ASP A 104 10.88 -21.02 -7.76
C ASP A 104 9.56 -20.23 -7.61
N THR A 105 9.62 -18.90 -7.50
CA THR A 105 8.45 -18.03 -7.39
C THR A 105 7.83 -17.76 -8.76
N MET A 106 6.65 -18.33 -8.99
CA MET A 106 5.94 -18.28 -10.27
C MET A 106 4.55 -17.65 -10.13
N ALA A 107 4.10 -16.92 -11.15
CA ALA A 107 2.70 -16.52 -11.32
C ALA A 107 2.13 -17.17 -12.60
N TYR A 108 0.88 -17.59 -12.51
CA TYR A 108 0.15 -18.20 -13.62
C TYR A 108 -1.08 -17.35 -13.91
N TYR A 109 -1.16 -16.82 -15.13
CA TYR A 109 -2.22 -15.90 -15.54
C TYR A 109 -3.34 -16.60 -16.31
N THR A 110 -3.07 -17.81 -16.78
CA THR A 110 -4.04 -18.66 -17.48
C THR A 110 -4.13 -20.07 -16.86
N PRO A 111 -5.28 -20.75 -16.98
CA PRO A 111 -5.42 -22.14 -16.52
C PRO A 111 -4.39 -23.09 -17.16
N THR A 112 -4.06 -22.87 -18.44
CA THR A 112 -3.09 -23.67 -19.18
C THR A 112 -1.67 -23.53 -18.63
N GLU A 113 -1.25 -22.31 -18.28
CA GLU A 113 0.06 -22.08 -17.66
C GLU A 113 0.11 -22.67 -16.25
N PHE A 114 -0.98 -22.55 -15.49
CA PHE A 114 -1.11 -23.13 -14.17
C PHE A 114 -0.94 -24.65 -14.22
N GLU A 115 -1.69 -25.35 -15.08
CA GLU A 115 -1.61 -26.81 -15.15
C GLU A 115 -0.20 -27.32 -15.53
N LYS A 116 0.46 -26.63 -16.46
CA LYS A 116 1.81 -26.99 -16.93
C LYS A 116 2.89 -26.66 -15.91
N GLY A 117 2.76 -25.54 -15.21
CA GLY A 117 3.77 -25.02 -14.31
C GLY A 117 3.67 -25.56 -12.90
N PHE A 118 2.44 -25.69 -12.37
CA PHE A 118 2.19 -26.11 -10.98
C PHE A 118 2.77 -27.49 -10.67
N LYS A 119 2.64 -28.43 -11.61
CA LYS A 119 3.19 -29.80 -11.46
C LYS A 119 4.71 -29.87 -11.45
N LYS A 120 5.42 -28.81 -11.88
CA LYS A 120 6.90 -28.75 -11.92
C LYS A 120 7.51 -28.18 -10.66
N THR A 121 6.74 -27.39 -9.90
CA THR A 121 7.19 -26.70 -8.68
C THR A 121 6.70 -27.38 -7.41
N MET A 122 5.78 -28.36 -7.51
CA MET A 122 5.52 -29.28 -6.41
C MET A 122 6.75 -30.16 -6.18
N ALA A 123 7.47 -29.91 -5.09
CA ALA A 123 8.33 -30.93 -4.50
C ALA A 123 7.45 -32.15 -4.15
N PHE A 124 7.97 -33.35 -4.40
CA PHE A 124 7.32 -34.64 -4.13
C PHE A 124 6.75 -34.74 -2.72
#